data_AF-A0A1A8KWR9-F1
#
_entry.id   AF-A0A1A8KWR9-F1
#
_cell.length_a   1.000
_cell.length_b   1.000
_cell.length_c   1.000
_cell.angle_alpha   90.00
_cell.angle_beta   90.00
_cell.angle_gamma   90.00
#
_symmetry.space_group_name_H-M   'P 1'
#
loop_
_entity.id
_entity.type
_entity.pdbx_description
1 polymer ?
#
loop_
_entity_poly.entity_id
_entity_poly.type
_entity_poly.pdbx_seq_one_letter_code
_entity_poly.pdbx_strand_id
1 'polypeptide(L)'
;MDNGECLDLIEKKLGLLALVNEESHFPKATDGTLLEKLHTQHSKNPFYVKPRVAVHYFGVRHYAGEVVYDVRGILEKNRDTFRDDILNMLR
;
A
#
# COMPACT_ATOMS: atom_id res chain seq x y z
N MET A 1 6.62 11.98 -20.45
CA MET A 1 5.69 11.76 -19.33
C MET A 1 6.48 11.08 -18.26
N ASP A 2 6.91 11.84 -17.26
CA ASP A 2 7.76 11.37 -16.20
C ASP A 2 6.92 10.59 -15.19
N ASN A 3 7.07 9.26 -15.19
CA ASN A 3 6.48 8.38 -14.18
C ASN A 3 7.37 8.27 -12.93
N GLY A 4 8.51 8.96 -12.90
CA GLY A 4 9.47 8.92 -11.78
C GLY A 4 8.81 9.31 -10.46
N GLU A 5 7.91 10.29 -10.48
CA GLU A 5 7.16 10.72 -9.31
C GLU A 5 6.09 9.71 -8.87
N CYS A 6 5.49 8.94 -9.80
CA CYS A 6 4.65 7.79 -9.46
C CYS A 6 5.48 6.70 -8.79
N LEU A 7 6.67 6.44 -9.31
CA LEU A 7 7.58 5.43 -8.78
C LEU A 7 8.06 5.83 -7.38
N ASP A 8 8.41 7.11 -7.18
CA ASP A 8 8.75 7.66 -5.86
C ASP A 8 7.59 7.50 -4.87
N LEU A 9 6.34 7.73 -5.28
CA LEU A 9 5.17 7.46 -4.44
C LEU A 9 5.09 6.00 -3.96
N ILE A 10 5.53 5.04 -4.78
CA ILE A 10 5.42 3.61 -4.49
C ILE A 10 6.64 3.09 -3.71
N GLU A 11 7.86 3.41 -4.17
CA GLU A 11 9.12 2.82 -3.70
C GLU A 11 9.88 3.66 -2.67
N LYS A 12 9.54 4.94 -2.48
CA LYS A 12 10.24 5.78 -1.50
C LYS A 12 10.15 5.21 -0.10
N LYS A 13 11.11 5.59 0.76
CA LYS A 13 11.16 5.27 2.19
C LYS A 13 9.89 5.58 3.00
N LEU A 14 9.02 6.44 2.49
CA LEU A 14 7.70 6.77 3.04
C LEU A 14 6.59 6.61 1.99
N GLY A 15 6.83 5.74 1.01
CA GLY A 15 5.91 5.41 -0.07
C GLY A 15 4.86 4.39 0.34
N LEU A 16 4.03 4.00 -0.63
CA LEU A 16 2.96 3.02 -0.44
C LEU A 16 3.48 1.70 0.11
N LEU A 17 4.54 1.13 -0.47
CA LEU A 17 5.08 -0.16 -0.04
C LEU A 17 5.72 -0.10 1.36
N ALA A 18 6.40 1.00 1.67
CA ALA A 18 7.00 1.20 2.99
C ALA A 18 5.94 1.23 4.09
N LEU A 19 4.85 1.99 3.90
CA LEU A 19 3.76 2.08 4.86
C LEU A 19 3.02 0.76 5.02
N VAL A 20 2.80 0.02 3.93
CA VAL A 20 2.23 -1.33 3.97
C VAL A 20 3.13 -2.27 4.77
N ASN A 21 4.44 -2.26 4.53
CA ASN A 21 5.39 -3.11 5.24
C ASN A 21 5.47 -2.78 6.74
N GLU A 22 5.50 -1.50 7.10
CA GLU A 22 5.46 -1.06 8.49
C GLU A 22 4.19 -1.54 9.20
N GLU A 23 3.00 -1.28 8.63
CA GLU A 23 1.73 -1.71 9.22
C GLU A 23 1.61 -3.25 9.25
N SER A 24 2.14 -3.97 8.26
CA SER A 24 2.16 -5.43 8.28
C SER A 24 2.97 -5.98 9.45
N HIS A 25 4.04 -5.31 9.88
CA HIS A 25 4.83 -5.66 11.05
C HIS A 25 4.10 -5.40 12.39
N PHE A 26 3.13 -4.49 12.42
CA PHE A 26 2.36 -4.20 13.62
C PHE A 26 1.20 -5.20 13.78
N PRO A 27 1.19 -6.06 14.82
CA PRO A 27 0.15 -7.08 14.98
C PRO A 27 -1.25 -6.52 15.23
N LYS A 28 -1.34 -5.26 15.67
CA LYS A 28 -2.61 -4.53 15.90
C LYS A 28 -3.04 -3.66 14.73
N ALA A 29 -2.20 -3.51 13.70
CA ALA A 29 -2.57 -2.75 12.52
C ALA A 29 -3.64 -3.50 11.73
N THR A 30 -4.55 -2.73 11.14
CA THR A 30 -5.65 -3.20 10.32
C THR A 30 -5.62 -2.48 8.99
N ASP A 31 -6.27 -3.03 7.97
CA ASP A 31 -6.32 -2.39 6.65
C ASP A 31 -6.88 -0.95 6.73
N GLY A 32 -7.74 -0.67 7.71
CA GLY A 32 -8.25 0.69 8.00
C GLY A 32 -7.18 1.65 8.53
N THR A 33 -6.31 1.21 9.46
CA THR A 33 -5.23 2.05 9.98
C THR A 33 -4.16 2.33 8.92
N LEU A 34 -3.86 1.31 8.10
CA LEU A 34 -3.02 1.47 6.92
C LEU A 34 -3.60 2.53 5.98
N LEU A 35 -4.88 2.42 5.63
CA LEU A 35 -5.52 3.36 4.70
C LEU A 35 -5.50 4.80 5.22
N GLU A 36 -5.78 4.99 6.51
CA GLU A 36 -5.74 6.32 7.13
C GLU A 36 -4.33 6.93 7.05
N LYS A 37 -3.29 6.13 7.28
CA LYS A 37 -1.89 6.56 7.09
C LYS A 37 -1.60 6.90 5.64
N LEU A 38 -2.00 6.05 4.69
CA LEU A 38 -1.83 6.29 3.25
C LEU A 38 -2.49 7.62 2.83
N HIS A 39 -3.73 7.86 3.25
CA HIS A 39 -4.40 9.12 3.00
C HIS A 39 -3.69 10.31 3.66
N THR A 40 -3.24 10.18 4.90
CA THR A 40 -2.62 11.29 5.62
C THR A 40 -1.25 11.67 5.03
N GLN A 41 -0.43 10.68 4.67
CA GLN A 41 0.88 10.91 4.07
C GLN A 41 0.79 11.35 2.61
N HIS A 42 -0.09 10.72 1.83
CA HIS A 42 -0.12 10.91 0.38
C HIS A 42 -1.23 11.82 -0.14
N SER A 43 -2.14 12.36 0.69
CA SER A 43 -3.22 13.25 0.22
C SER A 43 -2.73 14.50 -0.53
N LYS A 44 -1.47 14.91 -0.38
CA LYS A 44 -0.89 16.04 -1.12
C LYS A 44 -0.20 15.65 -2.43
N ASN A 45 -0.03 14.35 -2.70
CA ASN A 45 0.65 13.87 -3.90
C ASN A 45 -0.32 13.87 -5.10
N PRO A 46 0.07 14.44 -6.26
CA PRO A 46 -0.79 14.49 -7.45
C PRO A 46 -1.05 13.13 -8.09
N PHE A 47 -0.26 12.12 -7.74
CA PHE A 47 -0.39 10.73 -8.19
C PHE A 47 -1.20 9.85 -7.24
N TYR A 48 -1.54 10.35 -6.05
CA TYR A 48 -2.36 9.64 -5.09
C TYR A 48 -3.78 10.21 -5.12
N VAL A 49 -4.77 9.32 -5.15
CA VAL A 49 -6.16 9.68 -5.26
C VAL A 49 -6.91 9.18 -4.04
N LYS A 50 -7.49 10.11 -3.29
CA LYS A 50 -8.34 9.81 -2.15
C LYS A 50 -9.80 9.79 -2.59
N PRO A 51 -10.45 8.62 -2.70
CA PRO A 51 -11.88 8.57 -2.99
C PRO A 51 -12.68 9.21 -1.85
N ARG A 52 -13.66 10.05 -2.19
CA ARG A 52 -14.49 10.78 -1.21
C ARG A 52 -15.57 9.93 -0.54
N VAL A 53 -16.02 8.88 -1.22
CA VAL A 53 -17.17 8.04 -0.82
C VAL A 53 -16.76 6.60 -0.48
N ALA A 54 -15.59 6.15 -0.96
CA ALA A 54 -15.16 4.77 -0.85
C ALA A 54 -14.14 4.64 0.30
N VAL A 55 -14.64 4.40 1.51
CA VAL A 55 -13.88 4.45 2.78
C VAL A 55 -12.78 3.37 2.89
N HIS A 56 -12.74 2.41 1.97
CA HIS A 56 -11.79 1.29 1.96
C HIS A 56 -10.92 1.25 0.70
N TYR A 57 -10.85 2.34 -0.05
CA TYR A 57 -10.13 2.37 -1.31
C TYR A 57 -9.12 3.51 -1.35
N PHE A 58 -8.03 3.29 -2.06
CA PHE A 58 -7.10 4.33 -2.46
C PHE A 58 -6.83 4.21 -3.95
N GLY A 59 -6.67 5.34 -4.63
CA GLY A 59 -6.32 5.36 -6.04
C GLY A 59 -4.87 5.76 -6.27
N VAL A 60 -4.29 5.23 -7.32
CA VAL A 60 -2.96 5.62 -7.80
C VAL A 60 -3.09 5.95 -9.28
N ARG A 61 -2.59 7.13 -9.67
CA ARG A 61 -2.52 7.56 -11.05
C ARG A 61 -1.26 6.99 -11.68
N HIS A 62 -1.42 5.88 -12.40
CA HIS A 62 -0.35 5.28 -13.20
C HIS A 62 -0.25 5.96 -14.55
N TYR A 63 0.86 5.71 -15.26
CA TYR A 63 1.06 6.17 -16.63
C TYR A 63 -0.08 5.74 -17.58
N ALA A 64 -0.61 4.53 -17.40
CA ALA A 64 -1.69 3.97 -18.22
C ALA A 64 -3.11 4.40 -17.78
N GLY A 65 -3.24 5.13 -16.66
CA GLY A 65 -4.53 5.53 -16.11
C GLY A 65 -4.60 5.46 -14.59
N GLU A 66 -5.69 5.97 -14.03
CA GLU A 66 -5.99 5.87 -12.61
C GLU A 66 -6.50 4.47 -12.27
N VAL A 67 -5.90 3.84 -11.26
CA VAL A 67 -6.30 2.53 -10.76
C VAL A 67 -6.71 2.69 -9.30
N VAL A 68 -7.88 2.14 -8.96
CA VAL A 68 -8.40 2.15 -7.59
C VAL A 68 -8.16 0.78 -6.96
N TYR A 69 -7.48 0.78 -5.82
CA TYR A 69 -7.12 -0.39 -5.04
C TYR A 69 -8.00 -0.48 -3.79
N ASP A 70 -8.45 -1.69 -3.50
CA ASP A 70 -9.13 -2.04 -2.26
C ASP A 70 -8.08 -2.35 -1.19
N VAL A 71 -8.19 -1.71 -0.02
CA VAL A 71 -7.21 -1.91 1.05
C VAL A 71 -7.42 -3.22 1.81
N ARG A 72 -8.61 -3.85 1.71
CA ARG A 72 -8.95 -5.02 2.52
C ARG A 72 -8.09 -6.21 2.12
N GLY A 73 -7.47 -6.81 3.13
CA GLY A 73 -6.57 -7.95 2.92
C GLY A 73 -5.21 -7.57 2.31
N ILE A 74 -4.87 -6.28 2.18
CA ILE A 74 -3.51 -5.89 1.78
C ILE A 74 -2.52 -6.30 2.88
N LEU A 75 -2.83 -6.02 4.15
CA LEU A 75 -1.91 -6.37 5.23
C LEU A 75 -1.75 -7.88 5.38
N GLU A 76 -2.84 -8.64 5.21
CA GLU A 76 -2.82 -10.11 5.24
C GLU A 76 -1.97 -10.67 4.11
N LYS A 77 -2.18 -10.22 2.87
CA LYS A 77 -1.38 -10.63 1.70
C LYS A 77 0.09 -10.25 1.84
N ASN A 78 0.39 -9.10 2.43
CA ASN A 78 1.76 -8.66 2.62
C ASN A 78 2.46 -9.39 3.79
N ARG A 79 1.71 -9.78 4.83
CA ARG A 79 2.18 -10.70 5.90
C ARG A 79 2.41 -12.13 5.39
N ASP A 80 1.74 -12.52 4.30
CA ASP A 80 1.93 -13.82 3.63
C ASP A 80 3.23 -13.90 2.80
N THR A 81 4.17 -12.96 3.00
CA THR A 81 5.52 -13.08 2.45
C THR A 81 6.28 -14.11 3.29
N PHE A 82 6.15 -15.37 2.88
CA PHE A 82 6.84 -16.57 3.33
C PHE A 82 6.45 -17.11 4.71
N ARG A 83 5.54 -18.11 4.71
CA ARG A 83 5.59 -19.20 5.68
C ARG A 83 7.00 -19.79 5.67
N ASP A 84 7.83 -19.39 6.63
CA ASP A 84 9.13 -20.00 6.93
C ASP A 84 9.00 -21.54 7.09
N ASP A 85 7.83 -22.03 7.50
CA ASP A 85 7.46 -23.45 7.54
C ASP A 85 7.59 -24.19 6.20
N ILE A 86 7.28 -23.56 5.06
CA ILE A 86 7.42 -24.21 3.74
C ILE A 86 8.90 -24.25 3.32
N LEU A 87 9.67 -23.23 3.70
CA LEU A 87 11.11 -23.17 3.41
C LEU A 87 11.89 -24.22 4.21
N ASN A 88 11.47 -24.52 5.44
CA ASN A 88 12.07 -25.55 6.28
C ASN A 88 11.77 -26.99 5.79
N MET A 89 10.64 -27.19 5.11
CA MET A 89 10.23 -28.49 4.59
C MET A 89 10.89 -28.85 3.24
N LEU A 90 11.53 -27.89 2.59
CA LEU A 90 12.32 -28.06 1.36
C LEU A 90 13.83 -28.27 1.63
N ARG A 91 14.23 -28.42 2.90
CA ARG A 91 15.62 -28.69 3.32
C ARG A 91 15.88 -30.16 3.60
#